data_AF-A0A329S2S2-F1
#
_entry.id   AF-A0A329S2S2-F1
#
_cell.length_a   1.000
_cell.length_b   1.000
_cell.length_c   1.000
_cell.angle_alpha   90.00
_cell.angle_beta   90.00
_cell.angle_gamma   90.00
#
_symmetry.space_group_name_H-M   'P 1'
#
loop_
_entity.id
_entity.type
_entity.pdbx_description
1 polymer ?
#
loop_
_entity_poly.entity_id
_entity_poly.type
_entity_poly.pdbx_seq_one_letter_code
_entity_poly.pdbx_strand_id
1 'polypeptide(L)'
;MDFIDGTPGKPIVLVAGKISQDEAKAQRWRYQHWTRARSELLNLFNQALPNVFLSELSEQMSKMNPCDIWKELEQKYGFGDVGGVIELRRQWERLISANWSNLGTLFAHLKKLRNDINRKMRGLVGKGMMTESGLCMKVLSLLPSEFWGSSISLTEEWFTLENAEVNLRCILGTVRGRKSSCLPRRDVQ
;
A
#
# COMPACT_ATOMS: atom_id res chain seq x y z
N MET A 1 2.17 17.59 -20.69
CA MET A 1 1.37 17.54 -19.46
C MET A 1 0.85 16.12 -19.38
N ASP A 2 1.23 15.39 -18.34
CA ASP A 2 0.83 14.00 -18.16
C ASP A 2 -0.28 13.94 -17.11
N PHE A 3 -1.42 13.34 -17.47
CA PHE A 3 -2.54 13.11 -16.54
C PHE A 3 -2.35 11.82 -15.73
N ILE A 4 -1.32 11.03 -16.07
CA ILE A 4 -0.98 9.78 -15.38
C ILE A 4 -0.07 10.05 -14.17
N ASP A 5 0.84 11.03 -14.27
CA ASP A 5 1.79 11.37 -13.19
C ASP A 5 1.26 12.40 -12.18
N GLY A 6 0.01 12.88 -12.33
CA GLY A 6 -0.60 13.81 -11.38
C GLY A 6 -1.99 14.30 -11.77
N THR A 7 -2.56 15.18 -10.94
CA THR A 7 -3.84 15.86 -11.20
C THR A 7 -3.57 17.27 -11.75
N PRO A 8 -3.27 17.45 -13.05
CA PRO A 8 -2.99 18.77 -13.58
C PRO A 8 -4.23 19.66 -13.44
N GLY A 9 -4.12 20.66 -12.56
CA GLY A 9 -5.18 21.63 -12.32
C GLY A 9 -5.59 22.34 -13.61
N LYS A 10 -6.89 22.58 -13.77
CA LYS A 10 -7.42 23.33 -14.92
C LYS A 10 -6.72 24.71 -14.98
N PRO A 11 -6.07 25.06 -16.10
CA PRO A 11 -5.41 26.36 -16.22
C PRO A 11 -6.42 27.50 -16.04
N ILE A 12 -6.10 28.45 -15.17
CA ILE A 12 -6.89 29.67 -14.98
C ILE A 12 -6.54 30.63 -16.11
N VAL A 13 -7.54 31.00 -16.92
CA VAL A 13 -7.41 32.07 -17.91
C VAL A 13 -7.89 33.35 -17.24
N LEU A 14 -6.96 34.23 -16.86
CA LEU A 14 -7.31 35.52 -16.28
C LEU A 14 -7.70 36.46 -17.43
N VAL A 15 -8.94 36.95 -17.42
CA VAL A 15 -9.48 37.86 -18.45
C VAL A 15 -9.37 39.34 -18.01
N ALA A 16 -9.16 39.60 -16.72
CA ALA A 16 -9.13 40.95 -16.15
C ALA A 16 -7.78 41.26 -15.49
N GLY A 17 -6.96 42.07 -16.16
CA GLY A 17 -5.67 42.58 -15.70
C GLY A 17 -4.79 43.04 -16.87
N LYS A 18 -3.82 43.93 -16.64
CA LYS A 18 -2.78 44.29 -17.63
C LYS A 18 -1.84 43.10 -17.85
N ILE A 19 -2.30 42.09 -18.57
CA ILE A 19 -1.53 40.91 -18.95
C ILE A 19 -0.94 41.19 -20.34
N SER A 20 0.35 40.89 -20.55
CA SER A 20 0.97 41.05 -21.86
C SER A 20 0.26 40.18 -22.91
N GLN A 21 0.22 40.64 -24.17
CA GLN A 21 -0.37 39.89 -25.28
C GLN A 21 0.23 38.48 -25.42
N ASP A 22 1.55 38.34 -25.19
CA ASP A 22 2.24 37.06 -25.25
C ASP A 22 1.84 36.13 -24.10
N GLU A 23 1.61 36.69 -22.91
CA GLU A 23 1.21 35.94 -21.74
C GLU A 23 -0.26 35.49 -21.84
N ALA A 24 -1.14 36.34 -22.38
CA ALA A 24 -2.51 35.97 -22.73
C ALA A 24 -2.55 34.85 -23.80
N LYS A 25 -1.68 34.94 -24.82
CA LYS A 25 -1.54 33.90 -25.85
C LYS A 25 -1.03 32.58 -25.25
N ALA A 26 -0.02 32.63 -24.38
CA ALA A 26 0.51 31.46 -23.68
C ALA A 26 -0.55 30.79 -22.77
N GLN A 27 -1.37 31.57 -22.06
CA GLN A 27 -2.48 31.05 -21.25
C GLN A 27 -3.55 30.35 -22.12
N ARG A 28 -3.92 30.94 -23.26
CA ARG A 28 -4.86 30.32 -24.21
C ARG A 28 -4.31 29.00 -24.77
N TRP A 29 -3.03 28.95 -25.13
CA TRP A 29 -2.37 27.72 -25.58
C TRP A 29 -2.37 26.64 -24.51
N ARG A 30 -2.05 26.99 -23.25
CA ARG A 30 -2.10 26.06 -22.12
C ARG A 30 -3.51 25.52 -21.89
N TYR A 31 -4.52 26.39 -21.96
CA TYR A 31 -5.91 25.98 -21.81
C TYR A 31 -6.35 25.03 -22.92
N GLN A 32 -6.07 25.36 -24.18
CA GLN A 32 -6.39 24.50 -25.33
C GLN A 32 -5.67 23.15 -25.25
N HIS A 33 -4.38 23.15 -24.91
CA HIS A 33 -3.61 21.92 -24.75
C HIS A 33 -4.16 21.05 -23.62
N TRP A 34 -4.59 21.66 -22.51
CA TRP A 34 -5.25 20.95 -21.41
C TRP A 34 -6.61 20.38 -21.82
N THR A 35 -7.45 21.16 -22.52
CA THR A 35 -8.76 20.68 -23.01
C THR A 35 -8.61 19.52 -23.99
N ARG A 36 -7.64 19.61 -24.90
CA ARG A 36 -7.37 18.54 -25.88
C ARG A 36 -6.94 17.25 -25.19
N ALA A 37 -5.94 17.31 -24.32
CA ALA A 37 -5.47 16.14 -23.58
C ALA A 37 -6.56 15.53 -22.70
N ARG A 38 -7.40 16.36 -22.06
CA ARG A 38 -8.56 15.88 -21.29
C ARG A 38 -9.56 15.12 -22.17
N SER A 39 -9.92 15.68 -23.32
CA SER A 39 -10.86 15.04 -24.25
C SER A 39 -10.31 13.75 -24.85
N GLU A 40 -9.02 13.72 -25.21
CA GLU A 40 -8.36 12.51 -25.71
C GLU A 40 -8.39 11.39 -24.65
N LEU A 41 -8.17 11.72 -23.38
CA LEU A 41 -8.18 10.73 -22.29
C LEU A 41 -9.59 10.23 -21.96
N LEU A 42 -10.60 11.10 -22.01
CA LEU A 42 -12.01 10.68 -21.91
C LEU A 42 -12.41 9.75 -23.06
N ASN A 43 -11.95 10.05 -24.28
CA ASN A 43 -12.19 9.18 -25.43
C ASN A 43 -11.51 7.81 -25.27
N LEU A 44 -10.29 7.78 -24.74
CA LEU A 44 -9.59 6.53 -24.42
C LEU A 44 -10.37 5.70 -23.39
N PHE A 45 -10.93 6.30 -22.34
CA PHE A 45 -11.77 5.58 -21.39
C PHE A 45 -13.02 4.98 -22.04
N ASN A 46 -13.70 5.72 -22.91
CA ASN A 46 -14.86 5.22 -23.65
C ASN A 46 -14.51 4.04 -24.58
N GLN A 47 -13.27 3.95 -25.06
CA GLN A 47 -12.83 2.87 -25.94
C GLN A 47 -12.27 1.65 -25.17
N ALA A 48 -11.56 1.89 -24.07
CA ALA A 48 -10.84 0.86 -23.35
C ALA A 48 -11.69 0.15 -22.27
N LEU A 49 -12.70 0.83 -21.72
CA LEU A 49 -13.52 0.28 -20.65
C LEU A 49 -14.66 -0.58 -21.21
N PRO A 50 -14.91 -1.78 -20.66
CA PRO A 50 -16.01 -2.62 -21.13
C PRO A 50 -17.37 -1.94 -20.93
N ASN A 51 -18.31 -2.19 -21.84
CA ASN A 51 -19.64 -1.54 -21.83
C ASN A 51 -20.39 -1.66 -20.50
N VAL A 52 -20.21 -2.76 -19.76
CA VAL A 52 -20.79 -2.94 -18.42
C VAL A 52 -20.37 -1.83 -17.44
N PHE A 53 -19.12 -1.37 -17.54
CA PHE A 53 -18.57 -0.30 -16.69
C PHE A 53 -19.10 1.06 -17.12
N LEU A 54 -19.17 1.29 -18.44
CA LEU A 54 -19.73 2.50 -19.00
C LEU A 54 -21.20 2.63 -18.56
N SER A 55 -21.99 1.55 -18.56
CA SER A 55 -23.38 1.58 -18.08
C SER A 55 -23.53 2.05 -16.64
N GLU A 56 -22.60 1.71 -15.74
CA GLU A 56 -22.64 2.15 -14.34
C GLU A 56 -22.14 3.59 -14.12
N LEU A 57 -21.30 4.12 -15.02
CA LEU A 57 -20.61 5.40 -14.87
C LEU A 57 -21.05 6.46 -15.90
N SER A 58 -21.79 6.09 -16.94
CA SER A 58 -22.05 6.85 -18.18
C SER A 58 -22.60 8.25 -17.96
N GLU A 59 -23.59 8.41 -17.06
CA GLU A 59 -24.20 9.72 -16.83
C GLU A 59 -23.27 10.72 -16.12
N GLN A 60 -22.24 10.23 -15.42
CA GLN A 60 -21.31 11.03 -14.64
C GLN A 60 -19.94 11.19 -15.33
N MET A 61 -19.55 10.23 -16.17
CA MET A 61 -18.22 10.18 -16.82
C MET A 61 -17.90 11.41 -17.68
N SER A 62 -18.88 11.89 -18.46
CA SER A 62 -18.69 13.08 -19.31
C SER A 62 -18.47 14.38 -18.51
N LYS A 63 -18.88 14.40 -17.24
CA LYS A 63 -18.79 15.55 -16.33
C LYS A 63 -17.62 15.45 -15.36
N MET A 64 -17.11 14.25 -15.12
CA MET A 64 -16.01 13.98 -14.20
C MET A 64 -14.66 14.36 -14.82
N ASN A 65 -13.67 14.71 -13.99
CA ASN A 65 -12.29 14.81 -14.49
C ASN A 65 -11.71 13.41 -14.70
N PRO A 66 -10.80 13.24 -15.68
CA PRO A 66 -10.20 11.93 -15.95
C PRO A 66 -9.52 11.27 -14.74
N CYS A 67 -8.90 12.07 -13.86
CA CYS A 67 -8.27 11.55 -12.65
C CYS A 67 -9.30 11.02 -11.63
N ASP A 68 -10.51 11.59 -11.59
CA ASP A 68 -11.57 11.12 -10.70
C ASP A 68 -12.18 9.81 -11.23
N ILE A 69 -12.32 9.70 -12.57
CA ILE A 69 -12.69 8.44 -13.24
C ILE A 69 -11.67 7.35 -12.89
N TRP A 70 -10.38 7.67 -12.96
CA TRP A 70 -9.32 6.73 -12.61
C TRP A 70 -9.40 6.27 -11.14
N LYS A 71 -9.64 7.19 -10.20
CA LYS A 71 -9.83 6.85 -8.78
C LYS A 71 -11.04 5.95 -8.55
N GLU A 72 -12.17 6.24 -9.20
CA GLU A 72 -13.36 5.40 -9.11
C GLU A 72 -13.11 3.99 -9.65
N LEU A 73 -12.34 3.87 -10.75
CA LEU A 73 -11.92 2.59 -11.30
C LEU A 73 -11.02 1.82 -10.30
N GLU A 74 -10.03 2.48 -9.71
CA GLU A 74 -9.19 1.88 -8.67
C GLU A 74 -10.00 1.46 -7.44
N GLN A 75 -10.98 2.28 -7.03
CA GLN A 75 -11.82 2.00 -5.87
C GLN A 75 -12.78 0.83 -6.11
N LYS A 76 -13.42 0.77 -7.28
CA LYS A 76 -14.37 -0.29 -7.60
C LYS A 76 -13.69 -1.61 -7.97
N TYR A 77 -12.58 -1.55 -8.71
CA TYR A 77 -11.98 -2.74 -9.35
C TYR A 77 -10.53 -2.98 -8.94
N GLY A 78 -9.77 -1.92 -8.67
CA GLY A 78 -8.36 -2.03 -8.27
C GLY A 78 -8.14 -2.81 -6.97
N PHE A 79 -9.16 -2.94 -6.10
CA PHE A 79 -9.04 -3.79 -4.90
C PHE A 79 -9.29 -5.27 -5.17
N GLY A 80 -9.86 -5.65 -6.32
CA GLY A 80 -10.20 -7.04 -6.67
C GLY A 80 -9.01 -7.85 -7.19
N ASP A 81 -8.03 -7.19 -7.80
CA ASP A 81 -6.93 -7.79 -8.55
C ASP A 81 -5.55 -7.57 -7.88
N VAL A 82 -4.48 -7.47 -8.68
CA VAL A 82 -3.12 -7.18 -8.23
C VAL A 82 -3.02 -5.86 -7.47
N GLY A 83 -3.85 -4.85 -7.79
CA GLY A 83 -3.90 -3.58 -7.06
C GLY A 83 -4.28 -3.76 -5.59
N GLY A 84 -5.18 -4.71 -5.30
CA GLY A 84 -5.59 -5.04 -3.94
C GLY A 84 -4.46 -5.70 -3.16
N VAL A 85 -3.62 -6.50 -3.82
CA VAL A 85 -2.40 -7.06 -3.22
C VAL A 85 -1.37 -5.95 -2.93
N ILE A 86 -1.21 -5.00 -3.86
CA ILE A 86 -0.30 -3.85 -3.69
C ILE A 86 -0.74 -2.99 -2.51
N GLU A 87 -2.03 -2.69 -2.36
CA GLU A 87 -2.49 -1.87 -1.24
C GLU A 87 -2.37 -2.61 0.10
N LEU A 88 -2.66 -3.91 0.17
CA LEU A 88 -2.39 -4.71 1.37
C LEU A 88 -0.90 -4.72 1.72
N ARG A 89 -0.01 -4.78 0.72
CA ARG A 89 1.43 -4.66 0.92
C ARG A 89 1.83 -3.26 1.38
N ARG A 90 1.20 -2.19 0.90
CA ARG A 90 1.44 -0.82 1.41
C ARG A 90 0.99 -0.69 2.86
N GLN A 91 -0.17 -1.24 3.23
CA GLN A 91 -0.65 -1.28 4.61
C GLN A 91 0.33 -2.03 5.52
N TRP A 92 0.92 -3.13 5.03
CA TRP A 92 1.99 -3.84 5.73
C TRP A 92 3.19 -2.93 6.03
N GLU A 93 3.72 -2.26 5.00
CA GLU A 93 4.89 -1.39 5.14
C GLU A 93 4.60 -0.22 6.10
N ARG A 94 3.40 0.36 6.05
CA ARG A 94 2.95 1.38 7.02
C ARG A 94 2.88 0.84 8.44
N LEU A 95 2.41 -0.40 8.63
CA LEU A 95 2.29 -1.01 9.95
C LEU A 95 3.65 -1.27 10.60
N ILE A 96 4.64 -1.75 9.84
CA ILE A 96 5.98 -2.03 10.38
C ILE A 96 6.82 -0.77 10.61
N SER A 97 6.51 0.33 9.91
CA SER A 97 7.18 1.63 10.07
C SER A 97 6.50 2.53 11.11
N ALA A 98 5.29 2.17 11.56
CA ALA A 98 4.59 2.91 12.60
C ALA A 98 5.21 2.69 13.99
N ASN A 99 5.07 3.69 14.86
CA ASN A 99 5.38 3.55 16.28
C ASN A 99 4.37 2.62 16.94
N TRP A 100 4.78 1.39 17.22
CA TRP A 100 3.94 0.39 17.89
C TRP A 100 4.13 0.47 19.41
N SER A 101 3.02 0.51 20.15
CA SER A 101 3.02 0.51 21.62
C SER A 101 2.84 -0.90 22.20
N ASN A 102 2.24 -1.81 21.43
CA ASN A 102 1.92 -3.18 21.83
C ASN A 102 2.33 -4.17 20.74
N LEU A 103 3.26 -5.06 21.10
CA LEU A 103 3.80 -6.07 20.21
C LEU A 103 2.76 -7.13 19.82
N GLY A 104 1.89 -7.54 20.75
CA GLY A 104 0.83 -8.50 20.46
C GLY A 104 -0.16 -8.00 19.41
N THR A 105 -0.54 -6.73 19.48
CA THR A 105 -1.40 -6.12 18.44
C THR A 105 -0.69 -6.00 17.10
N LEU A 106 0.62 -5.69 17.10
CA LEU A 106 1.43 -5.66 15.89
C LEU A 106 1.43 -7.04 15.21
N PHE A 107 1.76 -8.09 15.95
CA PHE A 107 1.79 -9.46 15.42
C PHE A 107 0.42 -9.92 14.94
N ALA A 108 -0.66 -9.62 15.64
CA ALA A 108 -2.02 -9.94 15.21
C ALA A 108 -2.37 -9.27 13.86
N HIS A 109 -2.05 -7.97 13.71
CA HIS A 109 -2.29 -7.24 12.47
C HIS A 109 -1.40 -7.75 11.32
N LEU A 110 -0.13 -8.05 11.58
CA LEU A 110 0.76 -8.66 10.59
C LEU A 110 0.25 -10.05 10.17
N LYS A 111 -0.15 -10.91 11.11
CA LYS A 111 -0.75 -12.23 10.80
C LYS A 111 -1.96 -12.07 9.88
N LYS A 112 -2.85 -11.13 10.18
CA LYS A 112 -4.04 -10.84 9.39
C LYS A 112 -3.67 -10.38 7.96
N LEU A 113 -2.81 -9.37 7.83
CA LEU A 113 -2.38 -8.84 6.53
C LEU A 113 -1.68 -9.92 5.69
N ARG A 114 -0.83 -10.76 6.28
CA ARG A 114 -0.20 -11.91 5.60
C ARG A 114 -1.26 -12.82 5.01
N ASN A 115 -2.27 -13.18 5.80
CA ASN A 115 -3.33 -14.09 5.39
C ASN A 115 -4.19 -13.48 4.29
N ASP A 116 -4.52 -12.19 4.37
CA ASP A 116 -5.29 -11.48 3.33
C ASP A 116 -4.50 -11.39 2.01
N ILE A 117 -3.20 -11.05 2.08
CA ILE A 117 -2.28 -11.03 0.95
C ILE A 117 -2.19 -12.42 0.31
N ASN A 118 -1.93 -13.46 1.10
CA ASN A 118 -1.79 -14.82 0.60
C ASN A 118 -3.10 -15.37 0.03
N ARG A 119 -4.26 -15.03 0.62
CA ARG A 119 -5.57 -15.40 0.10
C ARG A 119 -5.77 -14.79 -1.29
N LYS A 120 -5.51 -13.48 -1.45
CA LYS A 120 -5.62 -12.83 -2.77
C LYS A 120 -4.62 -13.39 -3.78
N MET A 121 -3.36 -13.55 -3.39
CA MET A 121 -2.32 -14.08 -4.28
C MET A 121 -2.60 -15.51 -4.73
N ARG A 122 -3.16 -16.36 -3.86
CA ARG A 122 -3.65 -17.69 -4.28
C ARG A 122 -4.80 -17.59 -5.28
N GLY A 123 -5.72 -16.66 -5.10
CA GLY A 123 -6.81 -16.42 -6.06
C GLY A 123 -6.31 -15.94 -7.43
N LEU A 124 -5.21 -15.19 -7.47
CA LEU A 124 -4.69 -14.59 -8.71
C LEU A 124 -3.65 -15.46 -9.44
N VAL A 125 -2.72 -16.06 -8.68
CA VAL A 125 -1.51 -16.73 -9.22
C VAL A 125 -1.39 -18.18 -8.71
N GLY A 126 -2.37 -18.68 -7.94
CA GLY A 126 -2.35 -20.04 -7.40
C GLY A 126 -1.35 -20.27 -6.27
N LYS A 127 -0.57 -19.26 -5.86
CA LYS A 127 0.47 -19.38 -4.82
C LYS A 127 0.42 -18.24 -3.81
N GLY A 128 0.74 -18.53 -2.54
CA GLY A 128 0.94 -17.50 -1.52
C GLY A 128 2.24 -16.72 -1.77
N MET A 129 2.24 -15.42 -1.47
CA MET A 129 3.40 -14.55 -1.67
C MET A 129 4.30 -14.45 -0.42
N MET A 130 3.72 -14.46 0.78
CA MET A 130 4.44 -14.25 2.03
C MET A 130 4.51 -15.53 2.87
N THR A 131 5.72 -15.98 3.19
CA THR A 131 5.94 -17.11 4.11
C THR A 131 5.92 -16.65 5.56
N GLU A 132 5.73 -17.60 6.47
CA GLU A 132 5.83 -17.33 7.90
C GLU A 132 7.25 -16.95 8.33
N SER A 133 8.25 -17.69 7.85
CA SER A 133 9.66 -17.38 8.08
C SER A 133 10.06 -15.99 7.58
N GLY A 134 9.57 -15.58 6.40
CA GLY A 134 9.81 -14.24 5.86
C GLY A 134 9.19 -13.14 6.74
N LEU A 135 8.04 -13.42 7.36
CA LEU A 135 7.41 -12.53 8.32
C LEU A 135 8.27 -12.36 9.56
N CYS A 136 8.71 -13.47 10.15
CA CYS A 136 9.59 -13.48 11.31
C CYS A 136 10.86 -12.66 11.03
N MET A 137 11.54 -12.93 9.91
CA MET A 137 12.75 -12.19 9.52
C MET A 137 12.49 -10.69 9.39
N LYS A 138 11.35 -10.29 8.81
CA LYS A 138 11.02 -8.87 8.68
C LYS A 138 10.79 -8.21 10.04
N VAL A 139 10.11 -8.88 10.97
CA VAL A 139 9.91 -8.34 12.33
C VAL A 139 11.23 -8.24 13.08
N LEU A 140 12.10 -9.24 12.99
CA LEU A 140 13.42 -9.22 13.64
C LEU A 140 14.31 -8.12 13.08
N SER A 141 14.21 -7.82 11.78
CA SER A 141 14.94 -6.71 11.16
C SER A 141 14.57 -5.32 11.69
N LEU A 142 13.46 -5.18 12.42
CA LEU A 142 13.06 -3.92 13.04
C LEU A 142 13.82 -3.63 14.35
N LEU A 143 14.51 -4.63 14.89
CA LEU A 143 15.20 -4.55 16.18
C LEU A 143 16.69 -4.86 15.98
N PRO A 144 17.60 -4.18 16.69
CA PRO A 144 19.01 -4.54 16.68
C PRO A 144 19.20 -6.00 17.09
N SER A 145 20.12 -6.69 16.42
CA SER A 145 20.31 -8.14 16.58
C SER A 145 20.70 -8.55 18.00
N GLU A 146 21.28 -7.65 18.77
CA GLU A 146 21.68 -7.81 20.17
C GLU A 146 20.49 -8.12 21.08
N PHE A 147 19.27 -7.69 20.70
CA PHE A 147 18.07 -7.94 21.49
C PHE A 147 17.56 -9.37 21.35
N TRP A 148 17.73 -10.00 20.18
CA TRP A 148 17.03 -11.25 19.85
C TRP A 148 17.94 -12.37 19.37
N GLY A 149 19.16 -12.09 18.95
CA GLY A 149 20.09 -13.06 18.33
C GLY A 149 20.46 -14.22 19.25
N SER A 150 20.47 -14.02 20.58
CA SER A 150 20.73 -15.08 21.56
C SER A 150 19.49 -15.84 22.02
N SER A 151 18.29 -15.32 21.70
CA SER A 151 17.01 -15.76 22.28
C SER A 151 16.12 -16.48 21.27
N ILE A 152 16.37 -16.29 19.96
CA ILE A 152 15.57 -16.89 18.89
C ILE A 152 16.43 -17.88 18.11
N SER A 153 15.99 -19.14 18.09
CA SER A 153 16.59 -20.17 17.25
C SER A 153 16.11 -20.02 15.81
N LEU A 154 17.05 -20.02 14.85
CA LEU A 154 16.78 -19.96 13.40
C LEU A 154 16.62 -21.36 12.77
N THR A 155 16.26 -22.35 13.58
CA THR A 155 15.99 -23.73 13.13
C THR A 155 14.54 -23.86 12.65
N GLU A 156 14.29 -24.69 11.63
CA GLU A 156 12.98 -24.89 11.02
C GLU A 156 11.86 -25.19 12.03
N GLU A 157 12.14 -26.01 13.05
CA GLU A 157 11.18 -26.41 14.09
C GLU A 157 10.77 -25.27 15.04
N TRP A 158 11.65 -24.29 15.24
CA TRP A 158 11.48 -23.26 16.27
C TRP A 158 11.25 -21.87 15.70
N PHE A 159 11.55 -21.66 14.42
CA PHE A 159 11.41 -20.37 13.74
C PHE A 159 9.96 -20.12 13.26
N THR A 160 9.03 -20.23 14.19
CA THR A 160 7.61 -19.94 13.99
C THR A 160 7.28 -18.53 14.47
N LEU A 161 6.16 -18.00 13.98
CA LEU A 161 5.77 -16.65 14.32
C LEU A 161 5.32 -16.52 15.78
N GLU A 162 4.75 -17.58 16.34
CA GLU A 162 4.36 -17.63 17.74
C GLU A 162 5.57 -17.62 18.67
N ASN A 163 6.61 -18.40 18.34
CA ASN A 163 7.85 -18.40 19.11
C ASN A 163 8.56 -17.06 19.02
N ALA A 164 8.62 -16.45 17.85
CA ALA A 164 9.19 -15.10 17.69
C ALA A 164 8.42 -14.06 18.52
N GLU A 165 7.09 -14.12 18.52
CA GLU A 165 6.23 -13.22 19.28
C GLU A 165 6.47 -13.35 20.80
N VAL A 166 6.47 -14.58 21.32
CA VAL A 166 6.69 -14.86 22.74
C VAL A 166 8.07 -14.37 23.18
N ASN A 167 9.13 -14.74 22.46
CA ASN A 167 10.49 -14.34 22.80
C ASN A 167 10.67 -12.81 22.80
N LEU A 168 10.17 -12.13 21.77
CA LEU A 168 10.26 -10.67 21.69
C LEU A 168 9.45 -9.95 22.79
N ARG A 169 8.26 -10.46 23.15
CA ARG A 169 7.51 -9.94 24.30
C ARG A 169 8.31 -10.10 25.60
N CYS A 170 8.96 -11.25 25.79
CA CYS A 170 9.80 -11.50 26.96
C CYS A 170 11.00 -10.55 27.00
N ILE A 171 11.72 -10.36 25.90
CA ILE A 171 12.88 -9.46 25.81
C ILE A 171 12.46 -8.01 26.15
N LEU A 172 11.43 -7.48 25.49
CA LEU A 172 11.00 -6.10 25.68
C LEU A 172 10.30 -5.87 27.03
N GLY A 173 9.62 -6.90 27.57
CA GLY A 173 9.06 -6.87 28.93
C GLY A 173 10.15 -6.85 30.01
N THR A 174 11.22 -7.63 29.83
CA THR A 174 12.35 -7.70 30.78
C THR A 174 13.11 -6.38 30.87
N VAL A 175 13.20 -5.63 29.77
CA VAL A 175 13.83 -4.29 29.74
C VAL A 175 13.01 -3.25 30.54
N ARG A 176 11.68 -3.42 30.68
CA ARG A 176 10.80 -2.46 31.38
C ARG A 176 10.57 -2.75 32.86
N GLY A 177 10.95 -3.92 33.37
CA GLY A 177 10.85 -4.19 34.80
C GLY A 177 11.00 -5.67 35.14
N ARG A 178 12.08 -5.97 35.85
CA ARG A 178 12.46 -7.26 36.48
C ARG A 178 12.82 -8.39 35.50
N LYS A 179 14.00 -8.97 35.74
CA LYS A 179 14.45 -10.25 35.18
C LYS A 179 13.50 -11.36 35.66
N SER A 180 12.48 -11.67 34.88
CA SER A 180 11.81 -12.98 34.94
C SER A 180 12.46 -13.86 33.87
N SER A 181 13.02 -14.98 34.33
CA SER A 181 13.65 -16.01 33.50
C SER A 181 12.67 -16.56 32.47
N CYS A 182 12.78 -16.11 31.23
CA CYS A 182 12.15 -16.73 30.07
C CYS A 182 13.26 -17.33 29.20
N LEU A 183 13.78 -18.48 29.64
CA LEU A 183 14.51 -19.39 28.77
C LEU A 183 13.57 -20.57 28.47
N PRO A 184 13.35 -20.95 27.21
CA PRO A 184 13.04 -22.34 26.94
C PRO A 184 14.27 -23.15 27.39
N ARG A 185 14.03 -24.21 28.16
CA ARG A 185 15.10 -25.13 28.59
C ARG A 185 15.91 -25.55 27.36
N ARG A 186 17.16 -25.08 27.31
CA ARG A 186 18.19 -25.77 26.53
C ARG A 186 18.58 -26.99 27.34
N ASP A 187 17.85 -28.07 27.15
CA ASP A 187 18.41 -29.38 27.46
C ASP A 187 19.44 -29.65 26.36
N VAL A 188 20.69 -29.46 26.74
CA VAL A 188 21.86 -29.85 25.96
C VAL A 188 21.83 -31.36 25.83
N GLN A 189 21.83 -31.87 24.60
CA GLN A 189 22.41 -33.17 24.29
C GLN A 189 23.10 -33.10 22.93
#